data_AF-A0A7Y8M3M2-F1
#
_entry.id   AF-A0A7Y8M3M2-F1
#
_cell.length_a   1.000
_cell.length_b   1.000
_cell.length_c   1.000
_cell.angle_alpha   90.00
_cell.angle_beta   90.00
_cell.angle_gamma   90.00
#
_symmetry.space_group_name_H-M   'P 1'
#
loop_
_entity.id
_entity.type
_entity.pdbx_description
1 polymer ?
#
loop_
_entity_poly.entity_id
_entity_poly.type
_entity_poly.pdbx_seq_one_letter_code
_entity_poly.pdbx_strand_id
1 'polypeptide(L)'
;FGSGGKYVEYIEDTVIRSAYLTEFDIDEMINNTKIGKIIHGVRGEAPADLNKIKNAIKSVAQMMLNHNEITECDLNPLAVTEDNNIFAVDVRIKC
;
A
#
# COMPACT_ATOMS: atom_id res chain seq x y z
N PHE A 1 -4.73 0.10 -2.68
CA PHE A 1 -3.84 1.06 -1.97
C PHE A 1 -4.66 2.28 -1.64
N GLY A 2 -4.56 2.78 -0.41
CA GLY A 2 -5.40 3.87 0.04
C GLY A 2 -5.10 4.27 1.47
N SER A 3 -5.77 5.32 1.95
CA SER A 3 -5.67 5.71 3.35
C SER A 3 -6.08 4.56 4.28
N GLY A 4 -5.52 4.51 5.49
CA GLY A 4 -5.87 3.55 6.54
C GLY A 4 -6.65 4.20 7.69
N GLY A 5 -7.27 3.40 8.55
CA GLY A 5 -7.93 3.86 9.78
C GLY A 5 -9.46 3.93 9.72
N LYS A 6 -10.09 4.45 10.79
CA LYS A 6 -11.56 4.38 11.00
C LYS A 6 -12.39 5.09 9.91
N TYR A 7 -11.80 6.02 9.17
CA TYR A 7 -12.51 6.87 8.22
C TYR A 7 -12.37 6.44 6.76
N VAL A 8 -11.73 5.29 6.49
CA VAL A 8 -11.48 4.81 5.11
C VAL A 8 -12.76 4.65 4.29
N GLU A 9 -13.85 4.20 4.91
CA GLU A 9 -15.14 4.06 4.22
C GLU A 9 -15.78 5.40 3.82
N TYR A 10 -15.35 6.51 4.44
CA TYR A 10 -15.87 7.85 4.19
C TYR A 10 -14.92 8.71 3.35
N ILE A 11 -13.62 8.44 3.44
CA ILE A 11 -12.59 9.07 2.64
C ILE A 11 -12.35 8.10 1.48
N GLU A 12 -13.08 8.32 0.37
CA GLU A 12 -12.94 7.58 -0.90
C GLU A 12 -11.53 7.77 -1.53
N ASP A 13 -10.50 7.31 -0.82
CA ASP A 13 -9.09 7.45 -1.15
C ASP A 13 -8.48 6.07 -1.34
N THR A 14 -8.98 5.36 -2.34
CA THR A 14 -8.54 4.00 -2.67
C THR A 14 -8.36 3.86 -4.18
N VAL A 15 -7.26 3.23 -4.57
CA VAL A 15 -6.99 2.79 -5.94
C VAL A 15 -6.86 1.27 -5.97
N ILE A 16 -7.55 0.66 -6.94
CA ILE A 16 -7.53 -0.78 -7.22
C ILE A 16 -6.78 -1.00 -8.55
N ARG A 17 -5.96 -2.05 -8.59
CA ARG A 17 -5.24 -2.53 -9.78
C ARG A 17 -5.22 -4.05 -9.80
N SER A 18 -4.98 -4.60 -10.99
CA SER A 18 -4.69 -6.02 -11.20
C SER A 18 -3.40 -6.42 -10.49
N ALA A 19 -3.26 -7.67 -10.06
CA ALA A 19 -1.99 -8.20 -9.55
C ALA A 19 -0.88 -8.22 -10.62
N TYR A 20 -1.25 -8.25 -11.91
CA TYR A 20 -0.33 -8.07 -13.03
C TYR A 20 -0.02 -6.58 -13.26
N LEU A 21 0.59 -5.95 -12.27
CA LEU A 21 0.91 -4.53 -12.26
C LEU A 21 2.39 -4.27 -12.58
N THR A 22 2.63 -3.16 -13.28
CA THR A 22 3.96 -2.64 -13.59
C THR A 22 4.42 -1.65 -12.50
N GLU A 23 5.70 -1.30 -12.50
CA GLU A 23 6.21 -0.22 -11.62
C GLU A 23 5.47 1.10 -11.87
N PHE A 24 5.12 1.38 -13.13
CA PHE A 24 4.34 2.55 -13.50
C PHE A 24 2.94 2.53 -12.86
N ASP A 25 2.28 1.37 -12.83
CA ASP A 25 0.98 1.24 -12.16
C ASP A 25 1.09 1.52 -10.65
N ILE A 26 2.16 1.05 -9.99
CA ILE A 26 2.40 1.33 -8.56
C ILE A 26 2.59 2.83 -8.33
N ASP A 27 3.40 3.48 -9.16
CA ASP A 27 3.61 4.92 -9.08
C ASP A 27 2.31 5.70 -9.25
N GLU A 28 1.51 5.30 -10.23
CA GLU A 28 0.20 5.92 -10.48
C GLU A 28 -0.76 5.71 -9.30
N MET A 29 -0.82 4.49 -8.74
CA MET A 29 -1.62 4.17 -7.56
C MET A 29 -1.28 5.06 -6.36
N ILE A 30 0.02 5.23 -6.09
CA ILE A 30 0.47 6.08 -4.99
C ILE A 30 0.10 7.53 -5.29
N ASN A 31 0.48 8.06 -6.46
CA ASN A 31 0.28 9.47 -6.80
C ASN A 31 -1.18 9.90 -6.89
N ASN A 32 -2.10 8.98 -7.18
CA ASN A 32 -3.53 9.25 -7.28
C ASN A 32 -4.29 9.23 -5.95
N THR A 33 -3.62 8.93 -4.83
CA THR A 33 -4.25 8.95 -3.50
C THR A 33 -3.80 10.14 -2.65
N LYS A 34 -4.68 10.60 -1.75
CA LYS A 34 -4.38 11.62 -0.74
C LYS A 34 -3.31 11.11 0.22
N ILE A 35 -3.39 9.84 0.65
CA ILE A 35 -2.34 9.25 1.48
C ILE A 35 -1.00 9.23 0.73
N GLY A 36 -1.01 8.98 -0.57
CA GLY A 36 0.15 9.07 -1.44
C GLY A 36 0.84 10.41 -1.36
N LYS A 37 0.07 11.51 -1.41
CA LYS A 37 0.62 12.87 -1.25
C LYS A 37 1.23 13.10 0.13
N ILE A 38 0.65 12.52 1.18
CA ILE A 38 1.16 12.63 2.55
C ILE A 38 2.49 11.89 2.68
N ILE A 39 2.58 10.65 2.20
CA ILE A 39 3.81 9.85 2.29
C ILE A 39 4.95 10.35 1.39
N HIS A 40 4.66 11.20 0.40
CA HIS A 40 5.66 11.99 -0.33
C HIS A 40 6.26 13.14 0.49
N GLY A 41 5.77 13.34 1.72
CA GLY A 41 6.15 14.43 2.60
C GLY A 41 5.20 15.62 2.45
N VAL A 42 4.84 16.20 3.59
CA VAL A 42 4.07 17.44 3.71
C VAL A 42 4.79 18.41 4.62
N ARG A 43 4.31 19.65 4.72
CA ARG A 43 4.98 20.67 5.54
C ARG A 43 5.12 20.20 6.99
N GLY A 44 6.35 20.00 7.44
CA GLY A 44 6.69 19.57 8.80
C GLY A 44 6.93 18.06 8.96
N GLU A 45 6.75 17.26 7.91
CA GLU A 45 6.94 15.82 7.92
C GLU A 45 7.88 15.39 6.79
N ALA A 46 8.82 14.49 7.10
CA ALA A 46 9.72 13.93 6.09
C ALA A 46 8.96 12.91 5.20
N PRO A 47 9.37 12.74 3.93
CA PRO A 47 8.83 11.68 3.09
C PRO A 47 9.13 10.30 3.67
N ALA A 48 8.21 9.37 3.48
CA ALA A 48 8.46 7.95 3.69
C ALA A 48 9.40 7.39 2.60
N ASP A 49 10.07 6.28 2.88
CA ASP A 49 10.81 5.51 1.89
C ASP A 49 9.82 4.82 0.92
N LEU A 50 9.50 5.53 -0.15
CA LEU A 50 8.57 5.06 -1.18
C LEU A 50 9.04 3.77 -1.84
N ASN A 51 10.35 3.52 -1.94
CA ASN A 51 10.85 2.28 -2.54
C ASN A 51 10.47 1.07 -1.70
N LYS A 52 10.54 1.18 -0.38
CA LYS A 52 10.08 0.10 0.51
C LYS A 52 8.57 -0.14 0.37
N ILE A 53 7.76 0.90 0.23
CA ILE A 53 6.30 0.78 0.03
C ILE A 53 6.00 0.10 -1.32
N LYS A 54 6.65 0.55 -2.40
CA LYS A 54 6.51 -0.06 -3.73
C LYS A 54 6.91 -1.53 -3.72
N ASN A 55 8.03 -1.85 -3.07
CA ASN A 55 8.49 -3.23 -2.92
C ASN A 55 7.51 -4.10 -2.14
N ALA A 56 6.85 -3.56 -1.10
CA ALA A 56 5.82 -4.29 -0.36
C ALA A 56 4.61 -4.60 -1.26
N ILE A 57 4.11 -3.62 -2.02
CA ILE A 57 3.00 -3.80 -2.98
C ILE A 57 3.36 -4.87 -4.01
N LYS A 58 4.55 -4.78 -4.62
CA LYS A 58 5.04 -5.74 -5.59
C LYS A 58 5.18 -7.16 -5.01
N SER A 59 5.67 -7.26 -3.79
CA SER A 59 5.85 -8.55 -3.11
C SER A 59 4.50 -9.24 -2.84
N VAL A 60 3.48 -8.49 -2.41
CA VAL A 60 2.12 -9.03 -2.22
C VAL A 60 1.52 -9.46 -3.55
N ALA A 61 1.65 -8.64 -4.61
CA ALA A 61 1.17 -9.00 -5.93
C ALA A 61 1.82 -10.28 -6.46
N GLN A 62 3.15 -10.39 -6.35
CA GLN A 62 3.89 -11.58 -6.75
C GLN A 62 3.51 -12.81 -5.91
N MET A 63 3.27 -12.66 -4.61
CA MET A 63 2.80 -13.74 -3.74
C MET A 63 1.45 -14.27 -4.23
N MET A 64 0.48 -13.39 -4.50
CA MET A 64 -0.84 -13.79 -5.01
C MET A 64 -0.74 -14.48 -6.38
N LEU A 65 0.15 -14.01 -7.27
CA LEU A 65 0.36 -14.63 -8.59
C LEU A 65 1.04 -16.01 -8.52
N ASN A 66 1.87 -16.24 -7.50
CA ASN A 66 2.58 -17.51 -7.32
C ASN A 66 1.74 -18.56 -6.57
N HIS A 67 0.70 -18.12 -5.87
CA HIS A 67 -0.14 -18.93 -5.00
C HIS A 67 -1.61 -18.75 -5.36
N ASN A 68 -2.06 -19.53 -6.34
CA ASN A 68 -3.43 -19.46 -6.88
C ASN A 68 -4.51 -19.80 -5.83
N GLU A 69 -4.13 -20.48 -4.75
CA GLU A 69 -4.99 -20.69 -3.59
C GLU A 69 -5.34 -19.38 -2.89
N ILE A 70 -4.48 -18.35 -2.90
CA ILE A 70 -4.76 -17.08 -2.23
C ILE A 70 -5.78 -16.27 -3.03
N THR A 71 -7.00 -16.20 -2.53
CA THR A 71 -8.11 -15.43 -3.13
C THR A 71 -8.15 -13.97 -2.69
N GLU A 72 -7.64 -13.68 -1.49
CA GLU A 72 -7.60 -12.32 -0.92
C GLU A 72 -6.36 -12.17 -0.02
N CYS A 73 -5.70 -11.01 -0.10
CA CYS A 73 -4.65 -10.60 0.83
C CYS A 73 -4.84 -9.12 1.17
N ASP A 74 -5.09 -8.83 2.44
CA ASP A 74 -5.33 -7.48 2.96
C ASP A 74 -4.30 -7.16 4.05
N LEU A 75 -3.54 -6.09 3.83
CA LEU A 75 -2.53 -5.57 4.76
C LEU A 75 -3.04 -4.23 5.27
N ASN A 76 -3.66 -4.22 6.45
CA ASN A 76 -4.28 -3.02 6.99
C ASN A 76 -4.27 -3.01 8.54
N PRO A 77 -3.49 -2.12 9.20
CA PRO A 77 -2.67 -1.08 8.59
C PRO A 77 -1.28 -1.58 8.17
N LEU A 78 -0.76 -0.97 7.10
CA LEU A 78 0.67 -0.98 6.77
C LEU A 78 1.30 0.30 7.33
N ALA A 79 1.99 0.19 8.46
CA ALA A 79 2.58 1.31 9.18
C ALA A 79 4.00 1.62 8.67
N VAL A 80 4.36 2.90 8.62
CA VAL A 80 5.72 3.38 8.37
C VAL A 80 6.21 4.12 9.61
N THR A 81 7.38 3.76 10.13
CA THR A 81 7.99 4.43 11.28
C THR A 81 8.83 5.62 10.85
N GLU A 82 9.20 6.49 11.80
CA GLU A 82 10.12 7.62 11.56
C GLU A 82 11.46 7.16 10.95
N ASP A 83 11.98 6.00 11.38
CA ASP A 83 13.19 5.39 10.81
C ASP A 83 12.97 4.65 9.46
N ASN A 84 11.85 4.92 8.78
CA ASN A 84 11.49 4.33 7.48
C ASN A 84 11.37 2.80 7.49
N ASN A 85 11.04 2.18 8.63
CA ASN A 85 10.69 0.76 8.66
C ASN A 85 9.21 0.58 8.35
N ILE A 86 8.87 -0.49 7.64
CA ILE A 86 7.50 -0.82 7.26
C ILE A 86 7.04 -2.05 8.03
N PHE A 87 5.87 -1.97 8.64
CA PHE A 87 5.26 -3.06 9.38
C PHE A 87 3.82 -3.28 8.91
N ALA A 88 3.50 -4.50 8.50
CA ALA A 88 2.10 -4.92 8.41
C ALA A 88 1.64 -5.29 9.83
N VAL A 89 0.80 -4.45 10.41
CA VAL A 89 0.35 -4.62 11.82
C VAL A 89 -0.71 -5.71 11.92
N ASP A 90 -1.57 -5.80 10.90
CA ASP A 90 -2.54 -6.87 10.72
C ASP A 90 -2.52 -7.34 9.27
N VAL A 91 -2.73 -8.64 9.07
CA VAL A 91 -2.74 -9.29 7.77
C VAL A 91 -3.85 -10.32 7.73
N ARG A 92 -4.79 -10.16 6.80
CA ARG A 92 -5.82 -11.15 6.50
C ARG A 92 -5.53 -11.80 5.16
N ILE A 93 -5.42 -13.13 5.15
CA ILE A 93 -5.26 -13.94 3.95
C ILE A 93 -6.43 -14.91 3.87
N LYS A 94 -7.04 -15.01 2.70
CA LYS A 94 -8.09 -15.98 2.41
C LYS A 94 -7.62 -16.90 1.29
N CYS A 95 -7.66 -18.21 1.55
CA CYS A 95 -7.38 -19.23 0.54
C CYS A 95 -8.64 -19.98 0.11
#